data_AF-A0A920UMW2-F1
#
_entry.id   AF-A0A920UMW2-F1
#
_cell.length_a   1.000
_cell.length_b   1.000
_cell.length_c   1.000
_cell.angle_alpha   90.00
_cell.angle_beta   90.00
_cell.angle_gamma   90.00
#
_symmetry.space_group_name_H-M   'P 1'
#
loop_
_entity.id
_entity.type
_entity.pdbx_description
1 polymer ?
#
loop_
_entity_poly.entity_id
_entity_poly.type
_entity_poly.pdbx_seq_one_letter_code
_entity_poly.pdbx_strand_id
1 'polypeptide(L)' 'MIRKVDFKTKIITTIAGTGTSGYSGDGGLGIHAELREPNDCFLDRSGGLLIAGKQDQRIKGIGSP' A
#
# COMPACT_ATOMS: atom_id res chain seq x y z
N MET A 1 4.98 -4.75 -2.74
CA MET A 1 4.76 -3.31 -3.02
C MET A 1 3.36 -3.11 -3.56
N ILE A 2 2.79 -1.92 -3.41
CA ILE A 2 1.51 -1.50 -4.03
C ILE A 2 1.80 -0.36 -5.00
N ARG A 3 1.28 -0.48 -6.23
CA ARG A 3 1.50 0.47 -7.33
C ARG A 3 0.19 1.11 -7.76
N LYS A 4 0.23 2.40 -8.05
CA LYS A 4 -0.89 3.15 -8.65
C LYS A 4 -0.58 3.41 -10.12
N VAL A 5 -1.55 3.17 -10.98
CA VAL A 5 -1.47 3.48 -12.41
C VAL A 5 -2.37 4.67 -12.69
N ASP A 6 -1.82 5.73 -13.26
CA ASP A 6 -2.59 6.83 -13.82
C ASP A 6 -2.95 6.51 -15.28
N PHE A 7 -4.24 6.35 -15.57
CA PHE A 7 -4.70 5.98 -16.91
C PHE A 7 -4.58 7.11 -17.95
N LYS A 8 -4.51 8.37 -17.51
CA LYS A 8 -4.37 9.54 -18.39
C LYS A 8 -2.92 9.74 -18.79
N THR A 9 -2.00 9.66 -17.83
CA THR A 9 -0.56 9.91 -18.05
C THR A 9 0.23 8.64 -18.36
N LYS A 10 -0.35 7.46 -18.07
CA LYS A 10 0.31 6.14 -18.14
C LYS A 10 1.51 5.99 -17.18
N ILE A 11 1.62 6.87 -16.18
CA ILE A 11 2.67 6.80 -15.17
C ILE A 11 2.28 5.78 -14.08
N ILE A 12 3.25 4.97 -13.66
CA ILE A 12 3.11 4.01 -12.57
C ILE A 12 3.94 4.47 -11.38
N THR A 13 3.29 4.82 -10.27
CA THR A 13 3.96 5.22 -9.03
C THR A 13 3.90 4.14 -7.97
N THR A 14 4.90 4.09 -7.09
CA THR A 14 4.84 3.27 -5.86
C THR A 14 4.17 4.09 -4.77
N ILE A 15 3.10 3.55 -4.19
CA ILE A 15 2.34 4.22 -3.11
C ILE A 15 2.56 3.55 -1.76
N ALA A 16 2.98 2.27 -1.76
CA ALA A 16 3.52 1.62 -0.56
C ALA A 16 4.46 0.46 -0.87
N GLY A 17 5.33 0.16 0.09
CA GLY A 17 6.26 -0.96 0.01
C GLY A 17 7.65 -0.55 -0.45
N THR A 18 8.67 -0.95 0.32
CA THR A 18 10.09 -0.80 -0.01
C THR A 18 10.59 -1.83 -1.04
N GLY A 19 9.86 -2.94 -1.21
CA GLY A 19 10.32 -4.11 -1.98
C GLY A 19 10.87 -5.23 -1.12
N THR A 20 11.21 -4.94 0.13
CA THR A 20 11.58 -5.94 1.13
C THR A 20 10.33 -6.52 1.78
N SER A 21 10.27 -7.85 1.88
CA SER A 21 9.21 -8.54 2.62
C SER A 21 9.45 -8.41 4.12
N GLY A 22 8.47 -7.91 4.86
CA GLY A 22 8.65 -7.62 6.28
C GLY A 22 7.46 -6.90 6.90
N TYR A 23 7.66 -6.39 8.11
CA TYR A 23 6.67 -5.60 8.84
C TYR A 23 7.40 -4.44 9.54
N SER A 24 7.21 -3.24 9.01
CA SER A 24 7.75 -1.99 9.54
C SER A 24 7.00 -0.79 8.95
N GLY A 25 7.25 0.42 9.47
CA GLY A 25 6.78 1.67 8.87
C GLY A 25 5.35 2.10 9.23
N ASP A 26 4.68 1.41 10.15
CA ASP A 26 3.39 1.86 10.68
C ASP A 26 3.52 3.25 11.33
N GLY A 27 2.55 4.13 11.07
CA GLY A 27 2.58 5.54 11.49
C GLY A 27 3.44 6.46 10.60
N GLY A 28 4.16 5.91 9.61
CA GLY A 28 4.96 6.66 8.65
C GLY A 28 4.35 6.70 7.24
N LEU A 29 5.15 7.16 6.27
CA LEU A 29 4.76 7.14 4.86
C LEU A 29 4.72 5.71 4.32
N GLY A 30 3.67 5.37 3.57
CA GLY A 30 3.49 4.04 3.00
C GLY A 30 4.67 3.55 2.14
N ILE A 31 5.38 4.46 1.46
CA ILE A 31 6.55 4.14 0.63
C ILE A 31 7.74 3.59 1.43
N HIS A 32 7.76 3.81 2.75
CA HIS A 32 8.78 3.28 3.68
C HIS A 32 8.32 2.04 4.44
N ALA A 33 7.07 1.61 4.28
CA ALA A 33 6.57 0.41 4.93
C ALA A 33 7.11 -0.85 4.24
N GLU A 34 7.51 -1.84 5.03
CA GLU A 34 7.67 -3.21 4.55
C GLU A 34 6.32 -3.92 4.53
N LEU A 35 6.07 -4.67 3.47
CA LEU A 35 4.80 -5.38 3.26
C LEU A 35 5.10 -6.86 3.04
N ARG A 36 4.36 -7.74 3.72
CA ARG A 36 4.48 -9.19 3.58
C ARG A 36 3.22 -9.77 2.95
N GLU A 37 3.36 -10.22 1.70
CA GLU A 37 2.28 -10.84 0.90
C GLU A 37 0.94 -10.07 0.92
N PRO A 38 0.91 -8.81 0.44
CA PRO A 38 -0.37 -8.14 0.22
C PRO A 38 -1.15 -8.90 -0.87
N ASN A 39 -2.41 -9.25 -0.61
CA ASN A 39 -3.21 -10.07 -1.53
C ASN A 39 -4.46 -9.37 -2.06
N ASP A 40 -4.96 -8.34 -1.38
CA ASP A 40 -6.13 -7.58 -1.83
C ASP A 40 -6.07 -6.13 -1.33
N CYS A 41 -6.86 -5.25 -1.94
CA CYS A 41 -6.99 -3.85 -1.51
C CYS A 41 -8.36 -3.25 -1.80
N PHE A 42 -8.75 -2.26 -0.99
CA PHE A 42 -10.00 -1.51 -1.14
C PHE A 42 -9.74 -0.01 -1.03
N LEU A 43 -10.25 0.76 -1.99
CA LEU A 43 -10.17 2.22 -1.99
C LEU A 43 -11.42 2.81 -1.34
N ASP A 44 -11.25 3.68 -0.34
CA ASP A 44 -12.36 4.43 0.24
C ASP A 44 -12.75 5.66 -0.61
N ARG A 45 -13.87 6.30 -0.26
CA ARG A 45 -14.38 7.48 -0.99
C ARG A 45 -13.52 8.73 -0.84
N SER A 46 -12.67 8.79 0.19
CA SER A 46 -11.69 9.86 0.40
C SER A 46 -10.37 9.62 -0.35
N GLY A 47 -10.20 8.47 -1.01
CA GLY A 47 -8.97 8.09 -1.69
C GLY A 47 -7.92 7.45 -0.79
N GLY A 48 -8.26 7.08 0.44
CA GLY A 48 -7.48 6.19 1.28
C GLY A 48 -7.55 4.75 0.78
N LEU A 49 -6.54 3.95 1.10
CA LEU A 49 -6.42 2.56 0.65
C LEU A 49 -6.24 1.62 1.84
N LEU A 50 -7.11 0.62 1.94
CA LEU A 50 -6.94 -0.53 2.83
C LEU A 50 -6.28 -1.67 2.07
N ILE A 51 -5.32 -2.34 2.69
CA ILE A 51 -4.55 -3.44 2.11
C ILE A 51 -4.68 -4.65 3.03
N ALA A 52 -5.12 -5.78 2.48
CA ALA A 52 -5.12 -7.05 3.19
C ALA A 52 -3.74 -7.70 3.07
N GLY A 53 -3.13 -8.02 4.22
CA GLY A 53 -1.90 -8.80 4.29
C GLY A 53 -2.19 -10.25 4.66
N LYS A 54 -1.90 -11.18 3.73
CA LYS A 54 -2.22 -12.60 3.92
C LYS A 54 -1.39 -13.25 5.02
N GLN A 55 -0.10 -12.91 5.09
CA GLN A 55 0.83 -13.53 6.05
C GLN A 55 0.99 -12.75 7.34
N ASP A 56 0.78 -11.44 7.34
CA ASP A 56 0.86 -10.63 8.56
C ASP A 56 -0.44 -10.65 9.37
N GLN A 57 -1.51 -11.23 8.82
CA GLN A 57 -2.85 -11.35 9.41
C GLN A 57 -3.42 -9.99 9.84
N ARG A 58 -3.12 -8.94 9.05
CA ARG A 58 -3.50 -7.56 9.35
C ARG A 58 -4.12 -6.86 8.14
N ILE A 59 -4.93 -5.86 8.44
CA ILE A 59 -5.35 -4.83 7.47
C ILE A 59 -4.48 -3.60 7.70
N LYS A 60 -3.81 -3.13 6.65
CA LYS A 60 -2.96 -1.94 6.67
C LYS A 60 -3.63 -0.80 5.92
N GLY A 61 -3.65 0.38 6.51
CA GLY A 61 -4.22 1.59 5.91
C GLY A 61 -3.15 2.52 5.36
N ILE A 62 -3.40 3.08 4.18
CA ILE A 62 -2.69 4.25 3.63
C ILE A 62 -3.71 5.39 3.60
N GLY A 63 -3.40 6.48 4.29
CA GLY A 63 -4.25 7.67 4.28
C GLY A 63 -4.37 8.29 2.88
N SER A 64 -5.40 9.10 2.69
CA SER A 64 -5.47 9.97 1.52
C SER A 64 -4.30 10.96 1.51
N PRO A 65 -3.89 11.49 0.34
CA PRO A 65 -3.08 12.69 0.28
C PRO A 65 -3.71 13.87 1.05
#